data_AF-A0AAD7XCV0-F1
#
_entry.id   AF-A0AAD7XCV0-F1
#
_cell.length_a   1.000
_cell.length_b   1.000
_cell.length_c   1.000
_cell.angle_alpha   90.00
_cell.angle_beta   90.00
_cell.angle_gamma   90.00
#
_symmetry.space_group_name_H-M   'P 1'
#
loop_
_entity.id
_entity.type
_entity.pdbx_description
1 polymer ?
#
loop_
_entity_poly.entity_id
_entity_poly.type
_entity_poly.pdbx_seq_one_letter_code
_entity_poly.pdbx_strand_id
1 'polypeptide(L)'
;MSPSSSSSISHPSTQSSFSIAKSSRRPRITQALAVQLDEDCIKRWSELFYEEYHPGRREQLPPEVYRESIKSLTPFTMDYIGHRVYKRFPNLPRLHRPGFLVTHPDVMWLFAFKDNSSEEILNAPLTAEDVKAVKEFLGVKKQGAKWYDVRTRVR
;
A
#
# COMPACT_ATOMS: atom_id res chain seq x y z
N MET A 1 28.02 60.70 40.45
CA MET A 1 26.80 59.93 40.15
C MET A 1 27.06 59.09 38.90
N SER A 2 26.43 57.92 38.88
CA SER A 2 26.66 56.71 38.08
C SER A 2 26.73 56.85 36.54
N PRO A 3 27.22 55.81 35.84
CA PRO A 3 27.62 55.82 34.43
C PRO A 3 26.50 55.37 33.50
N SER A 4 26.67 55.51 32.18
CA SER A 4 25.94 54.72 31.18
C SER A 4 26.76 54.59 29.89
N SER A 5 27.65 53.61 29.90
CA SER A 5 28.25 53.04 28.69
C SER A 5 27.17 52.22 27.98
N SER A 6 26.75 52.64 26.79
CA SER A 6 25.87 51.85 25.93
C SER A 6 26.72 50.85 25.15
N SER A 7 26.75 49.61 25.61
CA SER A 7 27.36 48.49 24.93
C SER A 7 26.51 48.10 23.72
N SER A 8 27.06 48.23 22.53
CA SER A 8 26.50 47.68 21.29
C SER A 8 26.47 46.16 21.38
N ILE A 9 25.27 45.59 21.45
CA ILE A 9 25.06 44.14 21.40
C ILE A 9 25.20 43.70 19.93
N SER A 10 26.35 43.14 19.61
CA SER A 10 26.60 42.42 18.36
C SER A 10 25.82 41.10 18.39
N HIS A 11 24.71 41.00 17.66
CA HIS A 11 24.06 39.71 17.44
C HIS A 11 24.96 38.82 16.57
N PRO A 12 25.37 37.62 17.03
CA PRO A 12 25.99 36.66 16.14
C PRO A 12 24.93 36.14 15.17
N SER A 13 25.15 36.39 13.88
CA SER A 13 24.41 35.77 12.80
C SER A 13 24.71 34.27 12.83
N THR A 14 23.83 33.51 13.47
CA THR A 14 23.81 32.05 13.39
C THR A 14 23.61 31.68 11.92
N GLN A 15 24.71 31.36 11.23
CA GLN A 15 24.68 30.65 9.97
C GLN A 15 24.06 29.28 10.26
N SER A 16 22.73 29.21 10.13
CA SER A 16 21.98 27.97 10.06
C SER A 16 22.48 27.26 8.81
N SER A 17 23.43 26.34 9.02
CA SER A 17 23.84 25.36 8.04
C SER A 17 22.65 24.44 7.83
N PHE A 18 21.76 24.84 6.92
CA PHE A 18 20.83 23.92 6.28
C PHE A 18 21.66 22.91 5.51
N SER A 19 22.07 21.85 6.20
CA SER A 19 22.47 20.61 5.56
C SER A 19 21.28 20.18 4.73
N ILE A 20 21.43 20.29 3.41
CA ILE A 20 20.47 19.76 2.45
C ILE A 20 20.38 18.27 2.76
N ALA A 21 19.33 17.88 3.48
CA ALA A 21 19.03 16.47 3.72
C ALA A 21 19.02 15.80 2.35
N LYS A 22 19.91 14.83 2.14
CA LYS A 22 19.88 13.96 0.97
C LYS A 22 18.42 13.55 0.81
N SER A 23 17.80 13.98 -0.29
CA SER A 23 16.49 13.49 -0.71
C SER A 23 16.56 11.97 -0.64
N SER A 24 16.00 11.37 0.41
CA SER A 24 15.92 9.93 0.57
C SER A 24 14.84 9.49 -0.40
N ARG A 25 15.25 9.35 -1.67
CA ARG A 25 14.42 8.71 -2.68
C ARG A 25 14.03 7.36 -2.08
N ARG A 26 12.73 7.19 -1.78
CA ARG A 26 12.20 5.94 -1.25
C ARG A 26 12.71 4.81 -2.16
N PRO A 27 13.20 3.70 -1.59
CA PRO A 27 13.69 2.58 -2.38
C PRO A 27 12.65 2.21 -3.43
N ARG A 28 13.08 2.14 -4.69
CA ARG A 28 12.17 1.81 -5.78
C ARG A 28 11.87 0.32 -5.66
N ILE A 29 10.62 0.00 -5.32
CA ILE A 29 10.14 -1.37 -5.28
C ILE A 29 10.16 -1.92 -6.72
N THR A 30 10.91 -2.99 -6.92
CA THR A 30 11.02 -3.68 -8.21
C THR A 30 10.56 -5.12 -8.17
N GLN A 31 10.56 -5.73 -6.98
CA GLN A 31 10.12 -7.11 -6.78
C GLN A 31 9.23 -7.23 -5.57
N ALA A 32 8.21 -8.07 -5.68
CA ALA A 32 7.31 -8.40 -4.58
C ALA A 32 6.99 -9.89 -4.54
N LEU A 33 7.04 -10.49 -3.35
CA LEU A 33 6.53 -11.83 -3.10
C LEU A 33 5.02 -11.71 -2.89
N ALA A 34 4.24 -12.21 -3.83
CA ALA A 34 2.81 -11.90 -3.89
C ALA A 34 1.97 -13.10 -4.32
N VAL A 35 0.65 -12.95 -4.15
CA VAL A 35 -0.36 -13.76 -4.83
C VAL A 35 -1.13 -12.88 -5.80
N GLN A 36 -1.51 -13.44 -6.94
CA GLN A 36 -2.39 -12.75 -7.88
C GLN A 36 -3.84 -12.78 -7.35
N LEU A 37 -4.53 -11.66 -7.49
CA LEU A 37 -5.95 -11.54 -7.25
C LEU A 37 -6.68 -11.74 -8.58
N ASP A 38 -7.61 -12.69 -8.62
CA ASP A 38 -8.47 -12.86 -9.78
C ASP A 38 -9.58 -11.79 -9.79
N GLU A 39 -10.23 -11.62 -10.95
CA GLU A 39 -11.28 -10.62 -11.15
C GLU A 39 -12.44 -10.83 -10.18
N ASP A 40 -12.80 -12.09 -9.88
CA ASP A 40 -13.84 -12.44 -8.93
C ASP A 40 -13.48 -12.00 -7.49
N CYS A 41 -12.22 -12.16 -7.09
CA CYS A 41 -11.71 -11.67 -5.82
C CYS A 41 -11.84 -10.15 -5.76
N ILE A 42 -11.33 -9.43 -6.76
CA ILE A 42 -11.37 -7.96 -6.80
C ILE A 42 -12.81 -7.48 -6.73
N LYS A 43 -13.68 -8.00 -7.60
CA LYS A 43 -15.11 -7.65 -7.64
C LYS A 43 -15.77 -7.85 -6.29
N ARG A 44 -15.58 -9.01 -5.65
CA ARG A 44 -16.15 -9.31 -4.32
C ARG A 44 -15.69 -8.31 -3.27
N TRP A 45 -14.40 -8.00 -3.24
CA TRP A 45 -13.85 -7.03 -2.29
C TRP A 45 -14.30 -5.59 -2.58
N SER A 46 -14.47 -5.22 -3.84
CA SER A 46 -15.02 -3.93 -4.25
C SER A 46 -16.50 -3.80 -3.84
N GLU A 47 -17.28 -4.88 -3.94
CA GLU A 47 -18.67 -4.92 -3.46
C GLU A 47 -18.74 -4.78 -1.93
N LEU A 48 -17.87 -5.47 -1.19
CA LEU A 48 -17.76 -5.34 0.26
C LEU A 48 -17.35 -3.92 0.68
N PHE A 49 -16.36 -3.34 0.00
CA PHE A 49 -15.96 -1.96 0.20
C PHE A 49 -17.13 -1.01 -0.08
N TYR A 50 -17.83 -1.17 -1.20
CA TYR A 50 -18.98 -0.33 -1.52
C TYR A 50 -20.06 -0.39 -0.44
N GLU A 51 -20.44 -1.59 0.01
CA GLU A 51 -21.48 -1.75 1.03
C GLU A 51 -21.07 -1.16 2.38
N GLU A 52 -19.80 -1.28 2.78
CA GLU A 52 -19.30 -0.71 4.04
C GLU A 52 -19.36 0.83 4.05
N TYR A 53 -19.12 1.49 2.90
CA TYR A 53 -19.11 2.95 2.79
C TYR A 53 -20.42 3.54 2.23
N HIS A 54 -21.29 2.73 1.64
CA HIS A 54 -22.58 3.11 1.07
C HIS A 54 -23.69 2.10 1.42
N PRO A 55 -23.97 1.88 2.72
CA PRO A 55 -24.90 0.84 3.16
C PRO A 55 -26.29 1.04 2.56
N GLY A 56 -26.86 -0.02 2.00
CA GLY A 56 -28.20 -0.02 1.40
C GLY A 56 -28.35 0.78 0.09
N ARG A 57 -27.26 1.37 -0.43
CA ARG A 57 -27.32 2.16 -1.67
C ARG A 57 -27.38 1.30 -2.93
N ARG A 58 -26.92 0.05 -2.85
CA ARG A 58 -26.93 -0.90 -3.97
C ARG A 58 -28.32 -1.07 -4.58
N GLU A 59 -29.36 -1.21 -3.75
CA GLU A 59 -30.75 -1.44 -4.19
C GLU A 59 -31.39 -0.19 -4.82
N GLN A 60 -30.80 0.98 -4.60
CA GLN A 60 -31.29 2.26 -5.10
C GLN A 60 -30.72 2.60 -6.49
N LEU A 61 -29.73 1.84 -6.97
CA LEU A 61 -29.05 2.09 -8.23
C LEU A 61 -29.51 1.11 -9.32
N PRO A 62 -29.63 1.58 -10.58
CA PRO A 62 -29.70 0.70 -11.72
C PRO A 62 -28.48 -0.25 -11.75
N PRO A 63 -28.64 -1.52 -12.17
CA PRO A 63 -27.56 -2.50 -12.17
C PRO A 63 -26.29 -2.04 -12.89
N GLU A 64 -26.42 -1.30 -14.00
CA GLU A 64 -25.26 -0.82 -14.76
C GLU A 64 -24.50 0.29 -14.03
N VAL A 65 -25.21 1.22 -13.40
CA VAL A 65 -24.60 2.29 -12.58
C VAL A 65 -23.86 1.69 -11.38
N TYR A 66 -24.42 0.65 -10.78
CA TYR A 66 -23.75 -0.09 -9.71
C TYR A 66 -22.45 -0.77 -10.22
N ARG A 67 -22.50 -1.46 -11.36
CA ARG A 67 -21.32 -2.11 -11.94
C ARG A 67 -20.21 -1.11 -12.27
N GLU A 68 -20.54 0.05 -12.81
CA GLU A 68 -19.59 1.14 -13.06
C GLU A 68 -18.97 1.67 -11.77
N SER A 69 -19.80 1.87 -10.74
CA SER A 69 -19.34 2.26 -9.41
C SER A 69 -18.33 1.24 -8.87
N ILE A 70 -18.65 -0.06 -8.90
CA ILE A 70 -17.75 -1.13 -8.45
C ILE A 70 -16.42 -1.11 -9.22
N LYS A 71 -16.45 -0.98 -10.56
CA LYS A 71 -15.23 -0.91 -11.38
C LYS A 71 -14.33 0.26 -11.01
N SER A 72 -14.90 1.46 -10.83
CA SER A 72 -14.16 2.67 -10.45
C SER A 72 -13.50 2.58 -9.07
N LEU A 73 -13.99 1.71 -8.19
CA LEU A 73 -13.47 1.52 -6.84
C LEU A 73 -12.26 0.57 -6.77
N THR A 74 -11.87 -0.05 -7.88
CA THR A 74 -10.77 -1.03 -7.91
C THR A 74 -9.48 -0.52 -7.24
N PRO A 75 -8.98 0.72 -7.49
CA PRO A 75 -7.78 1.21 -6.81
C PRO A 75 -7.93 1.28 -5.28
N PHE A 76 -9.07 1.78 -4.78
CA PHE A 76 -9.36 1.87 -3.34
C PHE A 76 -9.56 0.50 -2.69
N THR A 77 -10.07 -0.45 -3.48
CA THR A 77 -10.28 -1.83 -3.04
C THR A 77 -8.96 -2.47 -2.59
N MET A 78 -7.83 -2.15 -3.22
CA MET A 78 -6.54 -2.70 -2.84
C MET A 78 -6.07 -2.23 -1.46
N ASP A 79 -6.25 -0.94 -1.16
CA ASP A 79 -5.93 -0.39 0.16
C ASP A 79 -6.87 -0.98 1.24
N TYR A 80 -8.16 -1.11 0.90
CA TYR A 80 -9.14 -1.77 1.76
C TYR A 80 -8.75 -3.23 2.05
N ILE A 81 -8.42 -4.02 1.03
CA ILE A 81 -7.93 -5.39 1.19
C ILE A 81 -6.73 -5.43 2.13
N GLY A 82 -5.73 -4.56 1.91
CA GLY A 82 -4.57 -4.40 2.79
C GLY A 82 -4.96 -4.20 4.24
N HIS A 83 -5.85 -3.25 4.50
CA HIS A 83 -6.34 -2.97 5.85
C HIS A 83 -7.03 -4.19 6.48
N ARG A 84 -7.91 -4.89 5.73
CA ARG A 84 -8.65 -6.05 6.23
C ARG A 84 -7.74 -7.23 6.52
N VAL A 85 -6.75 -7.48 5.66
CA VAL A 85 -5.73 -8.52 5.88
C VAL A 85 -4.92 -8.21 7.14
N TYR A 86 -4.36 -7.00 7.29
CA TYR A 86 -3.53 -6.66 8.45
C TYR A 86 -4.30 -6.57 9.77
N LYS A 87 -5.61 -6.31 9.71
CA LYS A 87 -6.50 -6.41 10.87
C LYS A 87 -6.74 -7.86 11.27
N ARG A 88 -6.89 -8.77 10.29
CA ARG A 88 -7.18 -10.19 10.51
C ARG A 88 -5.93 -11.01 10.89
N PHE A 89 -4.78 -10.62 10.38
CA PHE A 89 -3.49 -11.30 10.51
C PHE A 89 -2.43 -10.31 11.03
N PRO A 90 -2.45 -9.96 12.33
CA PRO A 90 -1.60 -8.92 12.88
C PRO A 90 -0.10 -9.27 12.88
N ASN A 91 0.24 -10.56 12.75
CA ASN A 91 1.62 -11.05 12.72
C ASN A 91 2.30 -10.88 11.36
N LEU A 92 1.55 -10.51 10.31
CA LEU A 92 2.13 -10.31 8.99
C LEU A 92 2.98 -9.05 8.91
N PRO A 93 4.10 -9.08 8.17
CA PRO A 93 4.85 -7.88 7.83
C PRO A 93 3.95 -6.87 7.12
N ARG A 94 3.90 -5.63 7.64
CA ARG A 94 3.08 -4.56 7.08
C ARG A 94 3.85 -3.81 6.01
N LEU A 95 3.38 -3.91 4.77
CA LEU A 95 3.87 -3.12 3.66
C LEU A 95 3.14 -1.78 3.62
N HIS A 96 3.84 -0.71 3.26
CA HIS A 96 3.18 0.57 2.96
C HIS A 96 2.23 0.43 1.77
N ARG A 97 2.57 -0.40 0.78
CA ARG A 97 1.74 -0.68 -0.40
C ARG A 97 1.64 -2.18 -0.61
N PRO A 98 0.63 -2.85 -0.02
CA PRO A 98 0.44 -4.28 -0.22
C PRO A 98 -0.17 -4.60 -1.58
N GLY A 99 -0.83 -3.65 -2.24
CA GLY A 99 -1.43 -3.83 -3.56
C GLY A 99 -0.54 -3.33 -4.70
N PHE A 100 -0.35 -4.16 -5.72
CA PHE A 100 0.34 -3.77 -6.96
C PHE A 100 -0.53 -4.04 -8.18
N LEU A 101 -0.53 -3.09 -9.12
CA LEU A 101 -1.00 -3.30 -10.49
C LEU A 101 0.23 -3.50 -11.39
N VAL A 102 0.36 -4.69 -11.96
CA VAL A 102 1.37 -4.99 -12.98
C VAL A 102 0.67 -4.98 -14.33
N THR A 103 1.25 -4.29 -15.31
CA THR A 103 0.62 -4.06 -16.63
C THR A 103 1.31 -4.83 -17.77
N HIS A 104 2.32 -5.65 -17.48
CA HIS A 104 3.07 -6.40 -18.48
C HIS A 104 3.56 -7.75 -17.90
N PRO A 105 3.45 -8.88 -18.64
CA PRO A 105 2.87 -9.03 -19.98
C PRO A 105 1.34 -8.86 -20.00
N ASP A 106 0.67 -9.15 -18.88
CA ASP A 106 -0.77 -8.99 -18.71
C ASP A 106 -1.08 -8.07 -17.53
N VAL A 107 -2.27 -7.47 -17.55
CA VAL A 107 -2.77 -6.65 -16.44
C VAL A 107 -3.16 -7.58 -15.29
N MET A 108 -2.47 -7.47 -14.17
CA MET A 108 -2.73 -8.29 -12.99
C MET A 108 -2.64 -7.47 -11.71
N TRP A 109 -3.57 -7.75 -10.79
CA TRP A 109 -3.54 -7.23 -9.43
C TRP A 109 -2.86 -8.25 -8.53
N LEU A 110 -1.95 -7.76 -7.70
CA LEU A 110 -1.17 -8.57 -6.77
C LEU A 110 -1.39 -8.08 -5.34
N PHE A 111 -1.53 -9.03 -4.42
CA PHE A 111 -1.37 -8.79 -2.99
C PHE A 111 -0.01 -9.28 -2.53
N ALA A 112 0.85 -8.35 -2.13
CA ALA A 112 2.22 -8.60 -1.70
C ALA A 112 2.31 -8.87 -0.20
N PHE A 113 3.12 -9.87 0.15
CA PHE A 113 3.51 -10.19 1.52
C PHE A 113 4.88 -9.60 1.87
N LYS A 114 5.76 -9.52 0.88
CA LYS A 114 7.09 -8.89 0.97
C LYS A 114 7.38 -8.11 -0.29
N ASP A 115 8.24 -7.12 -0.16
CA ASP A 115 8.85 -6.42 -1.27
C ASP A 115 10.33 -6.14 -0.96
N ASN A 116 11.05 -5.60 -1.94
CA ASN A 116 12.44 -5.19 -1.78
C ASN A 116 12.60 -3.72 -1.35
N SER A 117 11.62 -3.16 -0.62
CA SER A 117 11.72 -1.78 -0.12
C SER A 117 12.74 -1.63 1.02
N SER A 118 12.99 -2.67 1.80
CA SER A 118 14.01 -2.68 2.85
C SER A 118 14.48 -4.11 3.15
N GLU A 119 15.67 -4.23 3.75
CA GLU A 119 16.16 -5.52 4.25
C GLU A 119 15.27 -6.10 5.36
N GLU A 120 14.65 -5.24 6.17
CA GLU A 120 13.71 -5.63 7.22
C GLU A 120 12.51 -6.37 6.61
N ILE A 121 11.87 -5.81 5.57
CA ILE A 121 10.72 -6.44 4.92
C ILE A 121 11.12 -7.72 4.19
N LEU A 122 12.26 -7.72 3.49
CA LEU A 122 12.76 -8.90 2.79
C LEU A 122 12.97 -10.08 3.75
N ASN A 123 13.53 -9.82 4.92
CA ASN A 123 13.88 -10.84 5.91
C ASN A 123 12.78 -11.10 6.94
N ALA A 124 11.69 -10.32 6.94
CA ALA A 124 10.62 -10.47 7.91
C ALA A 124 10.02 -11.90 7.90
N PRO A 125 9.65 -12.48 9.05
CA PRO A 125 9.05 -13.81 9.09
C PRO A 125 7.78 -13.90 8.24
N LEU A 126 7.67 -14.95 7.44
CA LEU A 126 6.48 -15.29 6.66
C LEU A 126 6.46 -16.79 6.42
N THR A 127 5.49 -17.49 7.00
CA THR A 127 5.35 -18.94 6.86
C THR A 127 4.46 -19.31 5.67
N ALA A 128 4.50 -20.57 5.25
CA ALA A 128 3.58 -21.07 4.23
C ALA A 128 2.13 -21.07 4.72
N GLU A 129 1.94 -21.30 6.02
CA GLU A 129 0.66 -21.27 6.72
C GLU A 129 0.05 -19.86 6.71
N ASP A 130 0.86 -18.82 6.93
CA ASP A 130 0.43 -17.42 6.83
C ASP A 130 -0.08 -17.10 5.42
N VAL A 131 0.69 -17.47 4.39
CA VAL A 131 0.30 -17.26 2.99
C VAL A 131 -0.99 -18.02 2.67
N LYS A 132 -1.12 -19.27 3.14
CA LYS A 132 -2.32 -20.08 2.96
C LYS A 132 -3.54 -19.43 3.61
N ALA A 133 -3.42 -18.99 4.87
CA ALA A 133 -4.51 -18.39 5.62
C ALA A 133 -4.99 -17.07 4.99
N VAL A 134 -4.05 -16.22 4.51
CA VAL A 134 -4.41 -15.00 3.77
C VAL A 134 -5.12 -15.33 2.48
N LYS A 135 -4.65 -16.31 1.71
CA LYS A 135 -5.33 -16.70 0.47
C LYS A 135 -6.75 -17.21 0.70
N GLU A 136 -6.94 -18.02 1.73
CA GLU A 136 -8.26 -18.51 2.13
C GLU A 136 -9.18 -17.35 2.50
N PHE A 137 -8.66 -16.39 3.27
CA PHE A 137 -9.40 -15.17 3.63
C PHE A 137 -9.75 -14.29 2.43
N LEU A 138 -8.82 -14.14 1.48
CA LEU A 138 -9.07 -13.39 0.24
C LEU A 138 -9.98 -14.16 -0.73
N GLY A 139 -10.15 -15.46 -0.55
CA GLY A 139 -10.92 -16.33 -1.44
C GLY A 139 -10.32 -16.39 -2.84
N VAL A 140 -8.98 -16.50 -2.94
CA VAL A 140 -8.25 -16.65 -4.21
C VAL A 140 -7.94 -18.12 -4.50
N LYS A 141 -7.76 -18.46 -5.79
CA LYS A 141 -7.44 -19.83 -6.25
C LYS A 141 -6.18 -20.42 -5.58
N LYS A 142 -6.07 -21.75 -5.61
CA LYS A 142 -4.93 -22.52 -5.06
C LYS A 142 -3.65 -22.31 -5.89
N GLN A 143 -3.05 -21.13 -5.81
CA GLN A 143 -1.75 -20.79 -6.39
C GLN A 143 -0.74 -20.40 -5.32
N GLY A 144 0.52 -20.81 -5.44
CA GLY A 144 1.56 -20.39 -4.49
C GLY A 144 1.84 -18.88 -4.57
N ALA A 145 2.35 -18.31 -3.48
CA ALA A 145 3.00 -17.01 -3.58
C ALA A 145 4.31 -17.15 -4.38
N LYS A 146 4.63 -16.18 -5.21
CA LYS A 146 5.89 -16.14 -5.98
C LYS A 146 6.38 -14.71 -6.10
N TRP A 147 7.66 -14.56 -6.45
CA TRP A 147 8.23 -13.26 -6.76
C TRP A 147 7.75 -12.76 -8.11
N TYR A 148 7.23 -11.54 -8.14
CA TYR A 148 6.82 -10.82 -9.35
C TYR A 148 7.73 -9.62 -9.57
N ASP A 149 7.99 -9.32 -10.84
CA ASP A 149 8.52 -8.01 -11.24
C ASP A 149 7.36 -7.00 -11.22
N VAL A 150 7.45 -6.04 -10.30
CA VAL A 150 6.42 -5.01 -10.10
C VAL A 150 6.88 -3.63 -10.57
N ARG A 151 7.93 -3.58 -11.39
CA ARG A 151 8.37 -2.31 -11.99
C ARG A 151 7.24 -1.76 -12.85
N THR A 152 6.62 -0.69 -12.37
CA THR A 152 5.73 0.13 -13.19
C THR A 152 6.58 0.73 -14.31
N ARG A 153 6.38 0.24 -15.53
CA ARG A 153 6.86 0.92 -16.73
C ARG A 153 5.91 2.08 -16.95
N VAL A 154 6.29 3.27 -16.50
CA VAL A 154 5.72 4.50 -17.04
C VAL A 154 6.16 4.52 -18.50
N ARG A 155 5.22 4.31 -19.43
CA ARG A 155 5.43 4.66 -20.83
C ARG A 155 5.15 6.15 -20.99
#